data_AF-A0A9E4CDA9-F1
#
_entry.id   AF-A0A9E4CDA9-F1
#
_cell.length_a   1.000
_cell.length_b   1.000
_cell.length_c   1.000
_cell.angle_alpha   90.00
_cell.angle_beta   90.00
_cell.angle_gamma   90.00
#
_symmetry.space_group_name_H-M   'P 1'
#
loop_
_entity.id
_entity.type
_entity.pdbx_description
1 polymer ?
#
loop_
_entity_poly.entity_id
_entity_poly.type
_entity_poly.pdbx_seq_one_letter_code
_entity_poly.pdbx_strand_id
1 'polypeptide(L)'
;TEINDDHVTFYLDIPPEAPTVRGYGGILVEGLNGSTPAAVQNVPEDLYLLLGLGEAITPQRLRGLHALVVYMKRQVQRITATA
;
A
#
# COMPACT_ATOMS: atom_id res chain seq x y z
N THR A 1 4.25 9.39 -4.75
CA THR A 1 5.21 8.28 -4.81
C THR A 1 6.40 8.74 -5.59
N GLU A 2 7.59 8.54 -5.06
CA GLU A 2 8.87 8.87 -5.69
C GLU A 2 9.78 7.63 -5.67
N ILE A 3 10.69 7.53 -6.63
CA ILE A 3 11.69 6.46 -6.68
C ILE A 3 13.05 7.11 -6.87
N ASN A 4 13.95 6.93 -5.89
CA ASN A 4 15.31 7.46 -5.90
C ASN A 4 16.27 6.33 -5.51
N ASP A 5 17.39 6.19 -6.23
CA ASP A 5 18.42 5.17 -5.96
C ASP A 5 17.83 3.74 -5.77
N ASP A 6 16.85 3.37 -6.60
CA ASP A 6 16.10 2.09 -6.53
C ASP A 6 15.26 1.89 -5.25
N HIS A 7 14.94 2.95 -4.50
CA HIS A 7 14.12 2.90 -3.30
C HIS A 7 12.84 3.73 -3.48
N VAL A 8 11.70 3.16 -3.10
CA VAL A 8 10.37 3.80 -3.22
C VAL A 8 10.04 4.60 -1.97
N THR A 9 9.61 5.85 -2.14
CA THR A 9 9.00 6.66 -1.07
C THR A 9 7.52 6.90 -1.34
N PHE A 10 6.66 6.59 -0.36
CA PHE A 10 5.23 6.81 -0.42
C PHE A 10 4.81 8.04 0.39
N TYR A 11 3.96 8.88 -0.20
CA TYR A 11 3.33 10.02 0.46
C TYR A 11 1.82 9.82 0.38
N LEU A 12 1.15 9.80 1.53
CA LEU A 12 -0.29 9.62 1.62
C LEU A 12 -0.87 10.84 2.33
N ASP A 13 -1.80 11.51 1.67
CA ASP A 13 -2.62 12.56 2.26
C ASP A 13 -3.99 11.97 2.59
N ILE A 14 -4.24 11.78 3.88
CA ILE A 14 -5.47 11.16 4.38
C ILE A 14 -6.03 12.10 5.46
N PRO A 15 -7.31 12.47 5.40
CA PRO A 15 -7.89 13.43 6.34
C PRO A 15 -8.27 12.76 7.68
N PRO A 16 -8.30 13.52 8.80
CA PRO A 16 -8.42 12.98 10.17
C PRO A 16 -9.68 12.14 10.39
N GLU A 17 -10.79 12.48 9.73
CA GLU A 17 -12.07 11.79 9.80
C GLU A 17 -12.10 10.40 9.13
N ALA A 18 -11.03 9.99 8.45
CA ALA A 18 -10.91 8.69 7.79
C ALA A 18 -9.95 7.73 8.54
N PRO A 19 -10.25 7.32 9.80
CA PRO A 19 -9.32 6.56 10.64
C PRO A 19 -8.95 5.20 10.05
N THR A 20 -9.90 4.50 9.42
CA THR A 20 -9.64 3.19 8.82
C THR A 20 -8.69 3.29 7.62
N VAL A 21 -8.89 4.27 6.74
CA VAL A 21 -8.01 4.48 5.57
C VAL A 21 -6.64 4.92 6.03
N ARG A 22 -6.55 5.77 7.06
CA ARG A 22 -5.29 6.15 7.69
C ARG A 22 -4.56 4.94 8.26
N GLY A 23 -5.27 4.04 8.94
CA GLY A 23 -4.70 2.79 9.46
C GLY A 23 -4.10 1.92 8.33
N TYR A 24 -4.83 1.75 7.23
CA TYR A 24 -4.32 1.03 6.06
C TYR A 24 -3.09 1.69 5.45
N GLY A 25 -3.16 3.01 5.24
CA GLY A 25 -2.03 3.78 4.73
C GLY A 25 -0.80 3.64 5.62
N GLY A 26 -0.98 3.71 6.94
CA GLY A 26 0.09 3.53 7.92
C GLY A 26 0.74 2.15 7.83
N ILE A 27 -0.05 1.07 7.80
CA ILE A 27 0.47 -0.31 7.67
C ILE A 27 1.30 -0.46 6.39
N LEU A 28 0.80 0.06 5.27
CA LEU A 28 1.47 -0.06 3.97
C LEU A 28 2.73 0.80 3.88
N VAL A 29 2.71 2.02 4.42
CA VAL A 29 3.89 2.88 4.47
C VAL A 29 4.96 2.25 5.34
N GLU A 30 4.61 1.83 6.56
CA GLU A 30 5.56 1.22 7.49
C GLU A 30 6.25 0.00 6.88
N GLY A 31 5.49 -0.83 6.14
CA GLY A 31 6.05 -2.04 5.54
C GLY A 31 6.79 -1.85 4.21
N LEU A 32 6.48 -0.80 3.43
CA LEU A 32 6.94 -0.69 2.03
C LEU A 32 7.81 0.53 1.75
N ASN A 33 7.82 1.53 2.63
CA ASN A 33 8.64 2.72 2.43
C ASN A 33 10.13 2.33 2.49
N GLY A 34 10.91 2.77 1.51
CA GLY A 34 12.31 2.37 1.35
C GLY A 34 12.50 0.97 0.75
N SER A 35 11.43 0.28 0.34
CA SER A 35 11.58 -0.97 -0.42
C SER A 35 11.94 -0.71 -1.88
N THR A 36 12.55 -1.69 -2.53
CA THR A 36 12.77 -1.62 -3.99
C THR A 36 11.45 -1.74 -4.76
N PRO A 37 11.36 -1.21 -5.99
CA PRO A 37 10.18 -1.38 -6.84
C PRO A 37 9.77 -2.85 -6.98
N ALA A 38 10.75 -3.75 -7.14
CA ALA A 38 10.51 -5.19 -7.23
C ALA A 38 9.93 -5.78 -5.93
N ALA A 39 10.44 -5.38 -4.77
CA ALA A 39 9.90 -5.80 -3.48
C ALA A 39 8.44 -5.34 -3.30
N VAL A 40 8.11 -4.11 -3.70
CA VAL A 40 6.72 -3.62 -3.69
C VAL A 40 5.83 -4.46 -4.62
N GLN A 41 6.31 -4.86 -5.80
CA GLN A 41 5.52 -5.70 -6.71
C GLN A 41 5.27 -7.11 -6.18
N ASN A 42 6.19 -7.64 -5.36
CA ASN A 42 6.07 -8.96 -4.77
C ASN A 42 5.10 -9.02 -3.58
N VAL A 43 4.59 -7.88 -3.11
CA VAL A 43 3.58 -7.85 -2.04
C VAL A 43 2.30 -8.57 -2.50
N PRO A 44 1.83 -9.58 -1.76
CA PRO A 44 0.56 -10.24 -2.04
C PRO A 44 -0.60 -9.25 -1.93
N GLU A 45 -1.53 -9.30 -2.87
CA GLU A 45 -2.71 -8.42 -2.83
C GLU A 45 -3.69 -8.82 -1.70
N ASP A 46 -3.65 -10.08 -1.30
CA ASP A 46 -4.38 -10.68 -0.19
C ASP A 46 -3.63 -10.61 1.16
N LEU A 47 -2.66 -9.68 1.28
CA LEU A 47 -1.96 -9.31 2.52
C LEU A 47 -2.85 -9.28 3.76
N TYR A 48 -4.11 -8.84 3.62
CA TYR A 48 -5.04 -8.75 4.73
C TYR A 48 -5.35 -10.11 5.38
N LEU A 49 -5.19 -11.22 4.66
CA LEU A 49 -5.27 -12.57 5.20
C LEU A 49 -4.06 -12.86 6.10
N LEU A 50 -2.86 -12.49 5.66
CA LEU A 50 -1.62 -12.65 6.42
C LEU A 50 -1.62 -11.83 7.72
N LEU A 51 -2.27 -10.66 7.68
CA LEU A 51 -2.43 -9.77 8.83
C LEU A 51 -3.61 -10.14 9.76
N GLY A 52 -4.40 -11.17 9.41
CA GLY A 52 -5.57 -11.56 10.22
C GLY A 52 -6.69 -10.52 10.27
N LEU A 53 -6.72 -9.56 9.34
CA LEU A 53 -7.67 -8.44 9.39
C LEU A 53 -9.12 -8.86 9.13
N GLY A 54 -9.33 -10.05 8.57
CA GLY A 54 -10.67 -10.61 8.32
C GLY A 54 -11.53 -10.75 9.58
N GLU A 55 -10.93 -10.86 10.75
CA GLU A 55 -11.65 -10.96 12.03
C GLU A 55 -11.98 -9.58 12.63
N ALA A 56 -11.25 -8.53 12.24
CA ALA A 56 -11.35 -7.20 12.85
C ALA A 56 -12.22 -6.23 12.04
N ILE A 57 -12.39 -6.46 10.73
CA ILE A 57 -13.08 -5.51 9.84
C ILE A 57 -13.94 -6.20 8.77
N THR A 58 -14.94 -5.47 8.27
CA THR A 58 -15.93 -6.02 7.33
C THR A 58 -15.33 -6.30 5.94
N PRO A 59 -15.96 -7.17 5.12
CA PRO A 59 -15.52 -7.43 3.75
C PRO A 59 -15.45 -6.18 2.85
N GLN A 60 -16.32 -5.19 3.09
CA GLN A 60 -16.26 -3.92 2.36
C GLN A 60 -15.01 -3.11 2.72
N ARG A 61 -14.62 -3.12 3.99
CA ARG A 61 -13.40 -2.46 4.47
C ARG A 61 -12.14 -3.14 3.96
N LEU A 62 -12.13 -4.47 3.86
CA LEU A 62 -11.03 -5.23 3.27
C LEU A 62 -10.84 -4.92 1.78
N ARG A 63 -11.94 -4.79 1.02
CA ARG A 63 -11.88 -4.36 -0.39
C ARG A 63 -11.20 -3.00 -0.56
N GLY A 64 -11.38 -2.09 0.41
CA GLY A 64 -10.66 -0.80 0.41
C GLY A 64 -9.16 -0.95 0.57
N LEU A 65 -8.70 -1.83 1.47
CA LEU A 65 -7.28 -2.12 1.66
C LEU A 65 -6.68 -2.78 0.40
N HIS A 66 -7.35 -3.79 -0.15
CA HIS A 66 -6.95 -4.44 -1.41
C HIS A 66 -6.79 -3.43 -2.54
N ALA A 67 -7.78 -2.54 -2.72
CA ALA A 67 -7.73 -1.49 -3.74
C ALA A 67 -6.54 -0.53 -3.52
N LEU A 68 -6.21 -0.18 -2.28
CA LEU A 68 -5.07 0.67 -1.96
C LEU A 68 -3.73 -0.01 -2.30
N VAL A 69 -3.58 -1.29 -1.98
CA VAL A 69 -2.38 -2.09 -2.34
C VAL A 69 -2.21 -2.13 -3.86
N VAL A 70 -3.27 -2.49 -4.60
CA VAL A 70 -3.25 -2.53 -6.06
C VAL A 70 -2.91 -1.17 -6.65
N TYR A 71 -3.49 -0.10 -6.10
CA TYR A 71 -3.19 1.27 -6.53
C TYR A 71 -1.70 1.62 -6.34
N MET A 72 -1.13 1.35 -5.16
CA MET A 72 0.28 1.62 -4.86
C MET A 72 1.21 0.83 -5.79
N LYS A 73 0.93 -0.46 -6.02
CA LYS A 73 1.70 -1.30 -6.96
C LYS A 73 1.68 -0.73 -8.38
N ARG A 74 0.51 -0.28 -8.86
CA ARG A 74 0.37 0.36 -10.19
C ARG A 74 1.12 1.69 -10.28
N GLN A 75 1.13 2.49 -9.22
CA GLN A 75 1.89 3.74 -9.18
C GLN A 75 3.39 3.47 -9.38
N VAL A 76 3.94 2.48 -8.66
CA VAL A 76 5.33 2.07 -8.80
C VAL A 76 5.62 1.57 -10.21
N GLN A 77 4.81 0.67 -10.76
CA GLN A 77 4.97 0.18 -12.13
C GLN A 77 5.02 1.32 -13.16
N ARG A 78 4.11 2.30 -13.03
CA ARG A 78 4.02 3.43 -13.95
C ARG A 78 5.27 4.30 -13.90
N ILE A 79 5.79 4.58 -12.71
CA ILE A 79 7.00 5.40 -12.53
C ILE A 79 8.21 4.66 -13.09
N THR A 80 8.38 3.38 -12.76
CA THR A 80 9.48 2.55 -13.28
C THR A 80 9.44 2.40 -14.79
N ALA A 81 8.26 2.34 -15.43
CA ALA A 81 8.15 2.27 -16.89
C ALA A 81 8.50 3.59 -17.60
N THR A 82 8.56 4.72 -16.87
CA THR A 82 8.86 6.05 -17.42
C THR A 82 10.28 6.52 -17.09
N ALA A 83 10.98 5.82 -16.19
CA ALA A 83 12.36 6.06 -15.80
C ALA A 83 13.32 5.32 -16.75
#